data_AF-A0A348VB78-F1
#
_entry.id   AF-A0A348VB78-F1
#
_cell.length_a   1.000
_cell.length_b   1.000
_cell.length_c   1.000
_cell.angle_alpha   90.00
_cell.angle_beta   90.00
_cell.angle_gamma   90.00
#
_symmetry.space_group_name_H-M   'P 1'
#
loop_
_entity.id
_entity.type
_entity.pdbx_description
1 polymer ?
#
loop_
_entity_poly.entity_id
_entity_poly.type
_entity_poly.pdbx_seq_one_letter_code
_entity_poly.pdbx_strand_id
1 'polypeptide(L)'
;MSLLNKLIYFSKKATVSADKHIVTTDTPRDWERFYRNRWQFDKVVHSTHGVNCTGSCSWKIFVKNGLVTWELQNTNYPETRPDLPNHEPRGCPRGASYSWYLYSANRVKYPMIRGVLAQAYRKAKEIHNDPVVAWESIMNDPATRNAYISQRGLGGLIRLDWEEAQEIIAAANIYTIKKYGPDRLAGFTPIPAMSMISYSSGTRYLSLLGGTVLSFYDFYCDLPPASPQTWGEQTDVPESADW
;
A
#
# COMPACT_ATOMS: atom_id res chain seq x y z
N MET A 1 13.63 2.04 41.20
CA MET A 1 14.39 1.86 42.46
C MET A 1 13.48 2.18 43.63
N SER A 2 13.27 1.23 44.55
CA SER A 2 12.56 1.50 45.80
C SER A 2 13.31 2.53 46.65
N LEU A 3 12.59 3.36 47.40
CA LEU A 3 13.13 4.37 48.32
C LEU A 3 14.13 3.76 49.31
N LEU A 4 13.87 2.54 49.79
CA LEU A 4 14.78 1.82 50.70
C LEU A 4 16.17 1.56 50.09
N ASN A 5 16.26 1.30 48.79
CA ASN A 5 17.53 1.04 48.12
C ASN A 5 18.47 2.26 48.09
N LYS A 6 17.92 3.47 48.27
CA LYS A 6 18.70 4.71 48.36
C LYS A 6 19.26 4.95 49.77
N LEU A 7 18.58 4.46 50.80
CA LEU A 7 19.00 4.64 52.20
C LEU A 7 20.19 3.76 52.59
N ILE A 8 20.41 2.65 51.88
CA ILE A 8 21.53 1.72 52.08
C ILE A 8 22.67 1.94 51.06
N TYR A 9 22.80 3.13 50.49
CA TYR A 9 23.73 3.40 49.38
C TYR A 9 25.19 3.05 49.72
N PHE A 10 25.67 3.48 50.89
CA PHE A 10 27.06 3.26 51.32
C PHE A 10 27.34 1.86 51.87
N SER A 11 26.31 1.04 52.12
CA SER A 11 26.51 -0.35 52.57
C SER A 11 26.60 -1.35 51.41
N LYS A 12 26.44 -0.89 50.16
CA LYS A 12 26.60 -1.73 48.97
C LYS A 12 28.07 -1.85 48.57
N LYS A 13 28.52 -3.07 48.29
CA LYS A 13 29.87 -3.33 47.80
C LYS A 13 29.96 -2.95 46.32
N ALA A 14 30.98 -2.19 45.95
CA ALA A 14 31.32 -1.90 44.56
C ALA A 14 32.75 -2.35 44.28
N THR A 15 32.98 -2.88 43.08
CA THR A 15 34.34 -3.25 42.64
C THR A 15 34.96 -2.05 41.96
N VAL A 16 36.14 -1.65 42.41
CA VAL A 16 36.89 -0.51 41.86
C VAL A 16 38.08 -1.04 41.07
N SER A 17 38.31 -0.51 39.87
CA SER A 17 39.49 -0.87 39.07
C SER A 17 40.79 -0.47 39.77
N ALA A 18 41.91 -1.10 39.41
CA ALA A 18 43.20 -0.85 40.05
C ALA A 18 43.68 0.62 39.91
N ASP A 19 43.36 1.26 38.80
CA ASP A 19 43.63 2.68 38.53
C ASP A 19 42.58 3.64 39.13
N LYS A 20 41.54 3.09 39.77
CA LYS A 20 40.45 3.81 40.44
C LYS A 20 39.55 4.65 39.52
N HIS A 21 39.57 4.44 38.20
CA HIS A 21 38.71 5.16 37.26
C HIS A 21 37.35 4.51 37.01
N ILE A 22 37.21 3.20 37.28
CA ILE A 22 35.99 2.45 36.98
C ILE A 22 35.42 1.89 38.28
N VAL A 23 34.11 2.06 38.45
CA VAL A 23 33.35 1.44 39.53
C VAL A 23 32.28 0.55 38.91
N THR A 24 32.33 -0.75 39.20
CA THR A 24 31.30 -1.72 38.83
C THR A 24 30.37 -1.94 40.01
N THR A 25 29.07 -1.81 39.77
CA THR A 25 28.02 -1.99 40.79
C THR A 25 27.08 -3.12 40.40
N ASP A 26 26.44 -3.73 41.38
CA ASP A 26 25.39 -4.75 41.24
C ASP A 26 23.98 -4.12 41.29
N THR A 27 23.87 -2.82 41.03
CA THR A 27 22.62 -2.08 41.14
C THR A 27 21.55 -2.70 40.22
N PRO A 28 20.32 -2.95 40.71
CA PRO A 28 19.26 -3.51 39.88
C PRO A 28 18.94 -2.66 38.65
N ARG A 29 18.91 -3.28 37.47
CA ARG A 29 18.64 -2.66 36.15
C ARG A 29 17.25 -3.01 35.60
N ASP A 30 16.27 -3.27 36.48
CA ASP A 30 14.92 -3.71 36.10
C ASP A 30 14.20 -2.77 35.13
N TRP A 31 14.53 -1.48 35.15
CA TRP A 31 13.96 -0.46 34.26
C TRP A 31 14.19 -0.78 32.77
N GLU A 32 15.24 -1.54 32.44
CA GLU A 32 15.54 -1.97 31.07
C GLU A 32 14.46 -2.88 30.48
N ARG A 33 13.63 -3.50 31.33
CA ARG A 33 12.44 -4.25 30.91
C ARG A 33 11.52 -3.41 30.04
N PHE A 34 11.48 -2.09 30.24
CA PHE A 34 10.72 -1.17 29.40
C PHE A 34 11.05 -1.32 27.91
N TYR A 35 12.33 -1.25 27.54
CA TYR A 35 12.79 -1.38 26.16
C TYR A 35 12.66 -2.82 25.64
N ARG A 36 12.93 -3.83 26.50
CA ARG A 36 12.73 -5.24 26.13
C ARG A 36 11.27 -5.53 25.77
N ASN A 37 10.33 -5.03 26.56
CA ASN A 37 8.88 -5.19 26.33
C ASN A 37 8.41 -4.43 25.09
N ARG A 38 9.05 -3.30 24.75
CA ARG A 38 8.77 -2.58 23.50
C ARG A 38 9.17 -3.39 22.28
N TRP A 39 10.32 -4.06 22.32
CA TRP A 39 10.85 -4.87 21.22
C TRP A 39 10.10 -6.20 21.02
N GLN A 40 9.63 -6.82 22.10
CA GLN A 40 8.80 -8.03 22.00
C GLN A 40 7.54 -7.79 21.15
N PHE A 41 7.13 -8.81 20.39
CA PHE A 41 6.01 -8.78 19.45
C PHE A 41 5.21 -10.08 19.55
N ASP A 42 3.99 -10.08 19.00
CA ASP A 42 3.08 -11.22 19.04
C ASP A 42 3.43 -12.22 17.93
N LYS A 43 3.68 -11.70 16.72
CA LYS A 43 4.07 -12.50 15.54
C LYS A 43 4.81 -11.67 14.50
N VAL A 44 5.45 -12.37 13.57
CA VAL A 44 6.04 -11.83 12.35
C VAL A 44 5.32 -12.43 11.14
N VAL A 45 5.00 -11.60 10.16
CA VAL A 45 4.39 -12.02 8.89
C VAL A 45 5.33 -11.66 7.75
N HIS A 46 5.53 -12.57 6.80
CA HIS A 46 6.25 -12.27 5.56
C HIS A 46 5.36 -11.44 4.65
N SER A 47 5.86 -10.29 4.17
CA SER A 47 5.22 -9.50 3.12
C SER A 47 6.26 -8.78 2.26
N THR A 48 5.80 -8.10 1.21
CA THR A 48 6.60 -7.20 0.37
C THR A 48 5.82 -5.91 0.09
N HIS A 49 6.40 -4.99 -0.69
CA HIS A 49 5.79 -3.71 -1.08
C HIS A 49 5.43 -3.73 -2.56
N GLY A 50 4.13 -3.68 -2.86
CA GLY A 50 3.62 -3.56 -4.23
C GLY A 50 3.72 -2.14 -4.78
N VAL A 51 4.94 -1.64 -4.96
CA VAL A 51 5.26 -0.30 -5.47
C VAL A 51 6.32 -0.38 -6.57
N ASN A 52 6.21 0.46 -7.60
CA ASN A 52 7.14 0.45 -8.74
C ASN A 52 8.51 1.01 -8.34
N CYS A 53 9.36 0.16 -7.77
CA CYS A 53 10.68 0.55 -7.26
C CYS A 53 11.82 -0.40 -7.63
N THR A 54 11.53 -1.46 -8.41
CA THR A 54 12.40 -2.60 -8.75
C THR A 54 12.98 -3.40 -7.57
N GLY A 55 12.76 -2.94 -6.34
CA GLY A 55 13.34 -3.52 -5.13
C GLY A 55 12.90 -4.96 -4.87
N SER A 56 11.60 -5.29 -5.00
CA SER A 56 11.07 -6.64 -4.69
C SER A 56 11.55 -7.18 -3.33
N CYS A 57 11.74 -6.29 -2.36
CA CYS A 57 12.34 -6.62 -1.07
C CYS A 57 11.32 -7.38 -0.21
N SER A 58 11.74 -8.48 0.40
CA SER A 58 10.97 -9.20 1.40
C SER A 58 11.17 -8.59 2.80
N TRP A 59 10.08 -8.47 3.55
CA TRP A 59 10.04 -7.84 4.87
C TRP A 59 9.35 -8.73 5.91
N LYS A 60 9.85 -8.63 7.14
CA LYS A 60 9.25 -9.09 8.40
C LYS A 60 8.32 -8.00 8.90
N ILE A 61 7.01 -8.23 8.84
CA ILE A 61 5.99 -7.34 9.37
C ILE A 61 5.70 -7.73 10.82
N PHE A 62 6.02 -6.85 11.76
CA PHE A 62 5.85 -7.11 13.19
C PHE A 62 4.46 -6.70 13.65
N VAL A 63 3.74 -7.65 14.25
CA VAL A 63 2.45 -7.42 14.90
C VAL A 63 2.65 -7.45 16.41
N LYS A 64 2.15 -6.43 17.10
CA LYS A 64 2.17 -6.32 18.56
C LYS A 64 0.84 -5.74 19.04
N ASN A 65 0.27 -6.33 20.09
CA ASN A 65 -1.07 -6.03 20.59
C ASN A 65 -2.14 -6.13 19.48
N GLY A 66 -1.99 -7.10 18.57
CA GLY A 66 -2.91 -7.30 17.44
C GLY A 66 -2.83 -6.23 16.34
N LEU A 67 -1.89 -5.29 16.40
CA LEU A 67 -1.70 -4.23 15.41
C LEU A 67 -0.32 -4.34 14.76
N VAL A 68 -0.22 -3.99 13.48
CA VAL A 68 1.09 -3.86 12.83
C VAL A 68 1.81 -2.65 13.42
N THR A 69 3.07 -2.82 13.84
CA THR A 69 3.82 -1.75 14.52
C THR A 69 5.03 -1.26 13.75
N TRP A 70 5.85 -2.15 13.20
CA TRP A 70 7.02 -1.81 12.39
C TRP A 70 7.37 -2.97 11.47
N GLU A 71 8.37 -2.77 10.61
CA GLU A 71 8.89 -3.78 9.71
C GLU A 71 10.43 -3.74 9.68
N LEU A 72 11.03 -4.90 9.44
CA LEU A 72 12.47 -5.03 9.18
C LEU A 72 12.66 -5.97 7.99
N GLN A 73 13.78 -5.88 7.31
CA GLN A 73 14.02 -6.73 6.15
C GLN A 73 14.10 -8.22 6.54
N ASN A 74 13.64 -9.08 5.63
CA ASN A 74 14.05 -10.48 5.64
C ASN A 74 15.49 -10.59 5.13
N THR A 75 16.19 -11.61 5.61
CA THR A 75 17.60 -11.88 5.26
C THR A 75 17.80 -13.32 4.79
N ASN A 76 16.71 -14.03 4.51
CA ASN A 76 16.70 -15.45 4.16
C ASN A 76 16.38 -15.67 2.67
N TYR A 77 16.84 -14.78 1.80
CA TYR A 77 16.86 -15.06 0.36
C TYR A 77 17.74 -16.30 0.12
N PRO A 78 17.46 -17.12 -0.90
CA PRO A 78 18.41 -18.13 -1.34
C PRO A 78 19.79 -17.50 -1.57
N GLU A 79 20.83 -18.17 -1.07
CA GLU A 79 22.21 -17.69 -1.20
C GLU A 79 22.63 -17.70 -2.67
N THR A 80 23.48 -16.74 -3.03
CA THR A 80 24.11 -16.68 -4.35
C THR A 80 25.25 -17.72 -4.42
N ARG A 81 25.96 -17.77 -5.55
CA ARG A 81 27.16 -18.62 -5.65
C ARG A 81 28.20 -18.19 -4.61
N PRO A 82 29.08 -19.09 -4.13
CA PRO A 82 30.06 -18.76 -3.08
C PRO A 82 31.04 -17.61 -3.42
N ASP A 83 31.21 -17.29 -4.70
CA ASP A 83 32.05 -16.22 -5.21
C ASP A 83 31.32 -14.86 -5.33
N LEU A 84 30.02 -14.81 -5.02
CA LEU A 84 29.19 -13.61 -5.07
C LEU A 84 28.66 -13.23 -3.68
N PRO A 85 28.45 -11.93 -3.40
CA PRO A 85 27.74 -11.52 -2.20
C PRO A 85 26.27 -11.95 -2.26
N ASN A 86 25.67 -12.20 -1.10
CA ASN A 86 24.24 -12.45 -0.98
C ASN A 86 23.43 -11.14 -1.14
N HIS A 87 22.15 -11.29 -1.50
CA HIS A 87 21.24 -10.15 -1.69
C HIS A 87 20.77 -9.49 -0.40
N GLU A 88 20.83 -10.20 0.73
CA GLU A 88 20.36 -9.70 2.01
C GLU A 88 21.14 -8.44 2.46
N PRO A 89 20.50 -7.48 3.15
CA PRO A 89 19.09 -7.44 3.57
C PRO A 89 18.15 -6.81 2.52
N ARG A 90 18.66 -6.25 1.41
CA ARG A 90 17.91 -5.30 0.56
C ARG A 90 17.23 -4.20 1.41
N GLY A 91 16.07 -3.72 0.96
CA GLY A 91 15.28 -2.70 1.65
C GLY A 91 15.73 -1.27 1.35
N CYS A 92 14.90 -0.29 1.75
CA CYS A 92 15.16 1.12 1.55
C CYS A 92 14.38 1.96 2.59
N PRO A 93 14.72 3.24 2.81
CA PRO A 93 14.02 4.07 3.80
C PRO A 93 12.53 4.29 3.50
N ARG A 94 12.11 4.15 2.23
CA ARG A 94 10.69 4.25 1.85
C ARG A 94 9.93 2.99 2.27
N GLY A 95 10.52 1.81 2.11
CA GLY A 95 9.93 0.56 2.58
C GLY A 95 9.85 0.51 4.10
N ALA A 96 10.91 0.95 4.80
CA ALA A 96 10.97 0.95 6.25
C ALA A 96 9.91 1.84 6.94
N SER A 97 9.26 2.74 6.21
CA SER A 97 8.20 3.63 6.74
C SER A 97 6.79 3.21 6.33
N TYR A 98 6.61 2.11 5.60
CA TYR A 98 5.32 1.73 5.02
C TYR A 98 4.26 1.44 6.09
N SER A 99 4.65 0.85 7.22
CA SER A 99 3.77 0.59 8.38
C SER A 99 3.00 1.82 8.87
N TRP A 100 3.51 3.04 8.62
CA TRP A 100 2.83 4.30 8.93
C TRP A 100 1.44 4.39 8.31
N TYR A 101 1.27 3.93 7.06
CA TYR A 101 0.03 4.11 6.31
C TYR A 101 -1.18 3.37 6.89
N LEU A 102 -0.96 2.31 7.69
CA LEU A 102 -2.04 1.43 8.12
C LEU A 102 -3.08 2.17 8.97
N TYR A 103 -2.61 3.06 9.84
CA TYR A 103 -3.44 3.80 10.79
C TYR A 103 -3.23 5.31 10.73
N SER A 104 -2.53 5.82 9.71
CA SER A 104 -2.31 7.26 9.56
C SER A 104 -3.60 8.02 9.29
N ALA A 105 -3.55 9.34 9.50
CA ALA A 105 -4.67 10.24 9.27
C ALA A 105 -5.16 10.24 7.81
N ASN A 106 -4.33 9.78 6.87
CA ASN A 106 -4.65 9.77 5.43
C ASN A 106 -5.13 8.40 4.92
N ARG A 107 -5.40 7.43 5.81
CA ARG A 107 -5.90 6.11 5.42
C ARG A 107 -7.35 6.21 4.89
N VAL A 108 -7.58 5.74 3.67
CA VAL A 108 -8.94 5.52 3.14
C VAL A 108 -9.58 4.36 3.88
N LYS A 109 -10.68 4.63 4.61
CA LYS A 109 -11.37 3.65 5.47
C LYS A 109 -12.69 3.14 4.88
N TYR A 110 -13.34 3.95 4.04
CA TYR A 110 -14.66 3.68 3.50
C TYR A 110 -14.70 4.01 2.01
N PRO A 111 -15.62 3.41 1.23
CA PRO A 111 -15.97 3.92 -0.08
C PRO A 111 -16.39 5.40 0.03
N MET A 112 -15.92 6.21 -0.91
CA MET A 112 -16.19 7.66 -0.93
C MET A 112 -16.70 8.05 -2.32
N ILE A 113 -17.63 9.00 -2.37
CA ILE A 113 -18.17 9.56 -3.61
C ILE A 113 -18.31 11.08 -3.46
N ARG A 114 -18.33 11.80 -4.59
CA ARG A 114 -18.68 13.23 -4.58
C ARG A 114 -20.13 13.38 -4.13
N GLY A 115 -20.39 14.22 -3.12
CA GLY A 115 -21.73 14.38 -2.54
C GLY A 115 -22.78 14.79 -3.57
N VAL A 116 -22.43 15.66 -4.52
CA VAL A 116 -23.33 16.09 -5.61
C VAL A 116 -23.75 14.90 -6.49
N LEU A 117 -22.83 13.98 -6.80
CA LEU A 117 -23.15 12.79 -7.60
C LEU A 117 -24.03 11.83 -6.81
N ALA A 118 -23.75 11.61 -5.53
CA ALA A 118 -24.57 10.73 -4.69
C ALA A 118 -26.01 11.25 -4.55
N GLN A 119 -26.17 12.57 -4.33
CA GLN A 119 -27.49 13.19 -4.25
C GLN A 119 -28.25 13.05 -5.57
N ALA A 120 -27.60 13.28 -6.71
CA ALA A 120 -28.20 13.08 -8.02
C ALA A 120 -28.61 11.61 -8.24
N TYR A 121 -27.74 10.67 -7.90
CA TYR A 121 -28.00 9.23 -8.02
C TYR A 121 -29.18 8.76 -7.18
N ARG A 122 -29.23 9.14 -5.90
CA ARG A 122 -30.33 8.79 -4.99
C ARG A 122 -31.66 9.36 -5.47
N LYS A 123 -31.70 10.63 -5.90
CA LYS A 123 -32.89 11.25 -6.49
C LYS A 123 -33.34 10.53 -7.77
N ALA A 124 -32.41 10.13 -8.63
CA ALA A 124 -32.74 9.35 -9.82
C ALA A 124 -33.33 7.98 -9.46
N LYS A 125 -32.82 7.32 -8.41
CA LYS A 125 -33.36 6.05 -7.89
C LYS A 125 -34.74 6.16 -7.25
N GLU A 126 -35.13 7.32 -6.75
CA GLU A 126 -36.51 7.56 -6.27
C GLU A 126 -37.54 7.50 -7.41
N ILE A 127 -37.11 7.81 -8.63
CA ILE A 127 -37.96 7.83 -9.83
C ILE A 127 -37.82 6.53 -10.63
N HIS A 128 -36.61 5.97 -10.68
CA HIS A 128 -36.27 4.80 -11.49
C HIS A 128 -35.78 3.65 -10.61
N ASN A 129 -36.57 2.57 -10.56
CA ASN A 129 -36.19 1.36 -9.82
C ASN A 129 -34.96 0.66 -10.43
N ASP A 130 -34.77 0.74 -11.76
CA ASP A 130 -33.60 0.18 -12.45
C ASP A 130 -32.39 1.13 -12.31
N PRO A 131 -31.29 0.69 -11.66
CA PRO A 131 -30.07 1.48 -11.50
C PRO A 131 -29.47 2.01 -12.80
N VAL A 132 -29.58 1.25 -13.89
CA VAL A 132 -29.04 1.62 -15.21
C VAL A 132 -29.85 2.78 -15.81
N VAL A 133 -31.18 2.74 -15.65
CA VAL A 133 -32.08 3.81 -16.09
C VAL A 133 -31.89 5.06 -15.22
N ALA A 134 -31.68 4.89 -13.91
CA ALA A 134 -31.34 5.99 -13.01
C ALA A 134 -30.02 6.67 -13.39
N TRP A 135 -28.99 5.89 -13.77
CA TRP A 135 -27.73 6.45 -14.27
C TRP A 135 -27.91 7.14 -15.62
N GLU A 136 -28.70 6.55 -16.52
CA GLU A 136 -29.00 7.13 -17.82
C GLU A 136 -29.66 8.51 -17.70
N SER A 137 -30.62 8.70 -16.78
CA SER A 137 -31.29 10.00 -16.61
C SER A 137 -30.33 11.11 -16.18
N ILE A 138 -29.35 10.78 -15.33
CA ILE A 138 -28.28 11.71 -14.92
C ILE A 138 -27.37 12.06 -16.10
N MET A 139 -27.00 11.07 -16.90
CA MET A 139 -26.09 11.29 -18.03
C MET A 139 -26.75 12.02 -19.20
N ASN A 140 -28.06 11.88 -19.36
CA ASN A 140 -28.86 12.57 -20.38
C ASN A 140 -29.25 14.00 -19.96
N ASP A 141 -29.03 14.41 -18.70
CA ASP A 141 -29.17 15.80 -18.26
C ASP A 141 -27.79 16.50 -18.17
N PRO A 142 -27.46 17.39 -19.13
CA PRO A 142 -26.21 18.14 -19.11
C PRO A 142 -26.02 18.98 -17.85
N ALA A 143 -27.10 19.51 -17.26
CA ALA A 143 -27.01 20.33 -16.06
C ALA A 143 -26.54 19.50 -14.87
N THR A 144 -27.21 18.37 -14.59
CA THR A 144 -26.81 17.44 -13.52
C THR A 144 -25.42 16.85 -13.77
N ARG A 145 -25.11 16.45 -15.02
CA ARG A 145 -23.79 15.93 -15.37
C ARG A 145 -22.67 16.95 -15.10
N ASN A 146 -22.85 18.20 -15.53
CA ASN A 146 -21.84 19.25 -15.34
C ASN A 146 -21.70 19.64 -13.86
N ALA A 147 -22.79 19.57 -13.09
CA ALA A 147 -22.79 19.91 -11.67
C ALA A 147 -21.82 19.04 -10.86
N TYR A 148 -21.75 17.72 -11.09
CA TYR A 148 -20.81 16.88 -10.35
C TYR A 148 -19.39 16.88 -10.96
N ILE A 149 -19.27 17.03 -12.28
CA ILE A 149 -17.96 17.04 -12.97
C ILE A 149 -17.16 18.28 -12.57
N SER A 150 -17.79 19.45 -12.52
CA SER A 150 -17.12 20.71 -12.13
C SER A 150 -16.57 20.72 -10.70
N GLN A 151 -17.02 19.78 -9.85
CA GLN A 151 -16.59 19.65 -8.46
C GLN A 151 -15.42 18.66 -8.27
N ARG A 152 -14.86 18.09 -9.35
CA ARG A 152 -13.69 17.19 -9.26
C ARG A 152 -12.47 17.98 -8.78
N GLY A 153 -11.89 17.54 -7.65
CA GLY A 153 -10.74 18.18 -7.02
C GLY A 153 -11.09 19.24 -5.96
N LEU A 154 -12.38 19.53 -5.73
CA LEU A 154 -12.83 20.66 -4.88
C LEU A 154 -13.42 20.22 -3.52
N GLY A 155 -13.08 19.02 -3.01
CA GLY A 155 -13.63 18.53 -1.74
C GLY A 155 -15.13 18.15 -1.81
N GLY A 156 -15.76 17.89 -0.66
CA GLY A 156 -17.16 17.43 -0.63
C GLY A 156 -17.33 15.94 -0.96
N LEU A 157 -16.38 15.10 -0.54
CA LEU A 157 -16.57 13.66 -0.55
C LEU A 157 -17.45 13.25 0.63
N ILE A 158 -18.38 12.34 0.39
CA ILE A 158 -19.20 11.71 1.43
C ILE A 158 -18.91 10.21 1.46
N ARG A 159 -19.13 9.61 2.62
CA ARG A 159 -19.03 8.16 2.81
C ARG A 159 -20.20 7.44 2.13
N LEU A 160 -19.90 6.28 1.52
CA LEU A 160 -20.87 5.28 1.07
C LEU A 160 -20.69 3.95 1.83
N ASP A 161 -21.69 3.07 1.70
CA ASP A 161 -21.50 1.63 1.87
C ASP A 161 -20.97 0.99 0.58
N TRP A 162 -20.67 -0.31 0.62
CA TRP A 162 -20.11 -1.00 -0.53
C TRP A 162 -21.18 -1.30 -1.58
N GLU A 163 -22.39 -1.61 -1.15
CA GLU A 163 -23.53 -1.94 -1.99
C GLU A 163 -23.90 -0.78 -2.92
N GLU A 164 -24.05 0.44 -2.40
CA GLU A 164 -24.34 1.65 -3.17
C GLU A 164 -23.18 1.98 -4.13
N ALA A 165 -21.93 1.86 -3.67
CA ALA A 165 -20.77 2.14 -4.51
C ALA A 165 -20.67 1.16 -5.70
N GLN A 166 -20.88 -0.14 -5.44
CA GLN A 166 -20.83 -1.18 -6.48
C GLN A 166 -22.00 -1.06 -7.47
N GLU A 167 -23.20 -0.76 -6.99
CA GLU A 167 -24.38 -0.55 -7.84
C GLU A 167 -24.17 0.62 -8.81
N ILE A 168 -23.67 1.77 -8.32
CA ILE A 168 -23.36 2.93 -9.15
C ILE A 168 -22.34 2.58 -10.23
N ILE A 169 -21.24 1.90 -9.87
CA ILE A 169 -20.19 1.50 -10.81
C ILE A 169 -20.74 0.54 -11.87
N ALA A 170 -21.51 -0.47 -11.45
CA ALA A 170 -22.10 -1.44 -12.37
C ALA A 170 -23.11 -0.78 -13.33
N ALA A 171 -23.99 0.07 -12.81
CA ALA A 171 -24.96 0.82 -13.61
C ALA A 171 -24.28 1.71 -14.65
N ALA A 172 -23.23 2.44 -14.24
CA ALA A 172 -22.44 3.27 -15.13
C ALA A 172 -21.74 2.46 -16.24
N ASN A 173 -21.20 1.29 -15.89
CA ASN A 173 -20.54 0.40 -16.84
C ASN A 173 -21.54 -0.20 -17.84
N ILE A 174 -22.66 -0.74 -17.37
CA ILE A 174 -23.71 -1.32 -18.23
C ILE A 174 -24.27 -0.27 -19.18
N TYR A 175 -24.60 0.93 -18.69
CA TYR A 175 -25.07 2.03 -19.51
C TYR A 175 -24.06 2.38 -20.61
N THR A 176 -22.78 2.50 -20.24
CA THR A 176 -21.72 2.89 -21.18
C THR A 176 -21.51 1.82 -22.25
N ILE A 177 -21.44 0.55 -21.86
CA ILE A 177 -21.33 -0.59 -22.79
C ILE A 177 -22.50 -0.59 -23.77
N LYS A 178 -23.74 -0.50 -23.25
CA LYS A 178 -24.96 -0.58 -24.06
C LYS A 178 -25.09 0.59 -25.04
N LYS A 179 -24.72 1.80 -24.63
CA LYS A 179 -24.93 3.02 -25.42
C LYS A 179 -23.78 3.34 -26.37
N TYR A 180 -22.54 3.07 -25.98
CA TYR A 180 -21.35 3.52 -26.71
C TYR A 180 -20.39 2.40 -27.12
N GLY A 181 -20.55 1.21 -26.57
CA GLY A 181 -19.64 0.09 -26.77
C GLY A 181 -18.70 -0.14 -25.57
N PRO A 182 -18.18 -1.35 -25.41
CA PRO A 182 -17.38 -1.73 -24.25
C PRO A 182 -16.00 -1.06 -24.19
N ASP A 183 -15.43 -0.68 -25.34
CA ASP A 183 -14.15 0.02 -25.45
C ASP A 183 -14.17 1.46 -24.89
N ARG A 184 -15.35 1.99 -24.55
CA ARG A 184 -15.51 3.25 -23.78
C ARG A 184 -15.34 3.05 -22.27
N LEU A 185 -15.17 1.81 -21.82
CA LEU A 185 -14.60 1.50 -20.52
C LEU A 185 -13.09 1.34 -20.66
N ALA A 186 -12.33 2.07 -19.85
CA ALA A 186 -10.89 1.97 -19.81
C ALA A 186 -10.39 1.85 -18.37
N GLY A 187 -9.33 1.08 -18.17
CA GLY A 187 -8.62 0.97 -16.90
C GLY A 187 -7.14 1.26 -17.07
N PHE A 188 -6.61 2.03 -16.13
CA PHE A 188 -5.18 2.27 -16.01
C PHE A 188 -4.69 1.64 -14.71
N THR A 189 -3.85 0.62 -14.83
CA THR A 189 -3.12 0.03 -13.69
C THR A 189 -1.75 -0.41 -14.21
N PRO A 190 -0.64 0.06 -13.63
CA PRO A 190 0.69 -0.17 -14.18
C PRO A 190 1.39 -1.36 -13.50
N ILE A 191 2.50 -1.81 -14.09
CA ILE A 191 3.54 -2.69 -13.50
C ILE A 191 2.95 -3.90 -12.74
N PRO A 192 2.53 -4.97 -13.44
CA PRO A 192 1.99 -6.16 -12.79
C PRO A 192 2.99 -6.87 -11.87
N ALA A 193 4.30 -6.74 -12.14
CA ALA A 193 5.36 -7.45 -11.40
C ALA A 193 5.38 -7.12 -9.89
N MET A 194 4.93 -5.93 -9.48
CA MET A 194 4.93 -5.55 -8.06
C MET A 194 3.76 -6.14 -7.25
N SER A 195 2.66 -6.53 -7.90
CA SER A 195 1.46 -7.08 -7.24
C SER A 195 0.51 -7.75 -8.24
N MET A 196 0.93 -8.91 -8.76
CA MET A 196 0.32 -9.58 -9.92
C MET A 196 -1.19 -9.78 -9.82
N ILE A 197 -1.70 -10.27 -8.68
CA ILE A 197 -3.14 -10.50 -8.49
C ILE A 197 -3.90 -9.19 -8.31
N SER A 198 -3.30 -8.19 -7.68
CA SER A 198 -3.89 -6.85 -7.58
C SER A 198 -4.06 -6.22 -8.97
N TYR A 199 -3.04 -6.29 -9.83
CA TYR A 199 -3.13 -5.88 -11.23
C TYR A 199 -4.20 -6.67 -11.99
N SER A 200 -4.21 -8.01 -11.81
CA SER A 200 -5.10 -8.92 -12.53
C SER A 200 -6.58 -8.71 -12.19
N SER A 201 -6.88 -8.20 -11.00
CA SER A 201 -8.26 -7.99 -10.55
C SER A 201 -9.06 -7.07 -11.50
N GLY A 202 -8.55 -5.87 -11.76
CA GLY A 202 -9.18 -4.88 -12.63
C GLY A 202 -9.06 -5.21 -14.11
N THR A 203 -7.89 -5.71 -14.54
CA THR A 203 -7.67 -6.06 -15.95
C THR A 203 -8.53 -7.23 -16.39
N ARG A 204 -8.67 -8.28 -15.57
CA ARG A 204 -9.59 -9.39 -15.85
C ARG A 204 -11.04 -8.91 -15.95
N TYR A 205 -11.49 -8.05 -15.02
CA TYR A 205 -12.84 -7.50 -15.05
C TYR A 205 -13.10 -6.74 -16.36
N LEU A 206 -12.20 -5.84 -16.75
CA LEU A 206 -12.34 -5.05 -17.98
C LEU A 206 -12.29 -5.93 -19.22
N SER A 207 -11.32 -6.85 -19.32
CA SER A 207 -11.19 -7.74 -20.47
C SER A 207 -12.42 -8.62 -20.67
N LEU A 208 -13.05 -9.11 -19.58
CA LEU A 208 -14.31 -9.87 -19.67
C LEU A 208 -15.48 -9.02 -20.18
N LEU A 209 -15.48 -7.73 -19.89
CA LEU A 209 -16.48 -6.78 -20.41
C LEU A 209 -16.15 -6.26 -21.82
N GLY A 210 -14.95 -6.54 -22.35
CA GLY A 210 -14.45 -5.97 -23.61
C GLY A 210 -13.90 -4.55 -23.48
N GLY A 211 -13.57 -4.10 -22.27
CA GLY A 211 -12.97 -2.80 -21.99
C GLY A 211 -11.47 -2.73 -22.33
N THR A 212 -10.96 -1.51 -22.43
CA THR A 212 -9.58 -1.21 -22.81
C THR A 212 -8.65 -1.24 -21.60
N VAL A 213 -7.59 -2.04 -21.67
CA VAL A 213 -6.49 -2.04 -20.69
C VAL A 213 -5.37 -1.17 -21.23
N LEU A 214 -5.05 -0.08 -20.54
CA LEU A 214 -4.06 0.89 -20.98
C LEU A 214 -2.63 0.41 -20.68
N SER A 215 -1.70 0.67 -21.61
CA SER A 215 -0.27 0.39 -21.43
C SER A 215 0.37 1.34 -20.42
N PHE A 216 1.56 0.97 -19.92
CA PHE A 216 2.29 1.74 -18.91
C PHE A 216 3.77 1.92 -19.22
N TYR A 217 4.44 0.94 -19.84
CA TYR A 217 5.91 0.93 -19.95
C TYR A 217 6.41 1.96 -20.97
N ASP A 218 5.73 2.04 -22.10
CA ASP A 218 5.82 3.10 -23.10
C ASP A 218 5.38 4.46 -22.54
N PHE A 219 4.24 4.50 -21.84
CA PHE A 219 3.68 5.73 -21.28
C PHE A 219 4.60 6.38 -20.23
N TYR A 220 5.28 5.57 -19.42
CA TYR A 220 6.26 6.05 -18.43
C TYR A 220 7.63 6.37 -19.02
N CYS A 221 7.84 6.10 -20.31
CA CYS A 221 9.15 6.19 -20.95
C CYS A 221 10.20 5.26 -20.33
N ASP A 222 9.75 4.18 -19.67
CA ASP A 222 10.64 3.14 -19.16
C ASP A 222 11.00 2.14 -20.27
N LEU A 223 10.16 2.00 -21.32
CA LEU A 223 10.48 1.26 -22.53
C LEU A 223 11.59 1.96 -23.31
N PRO A 224 12.79 1.37 -23.47
CA PRO A 224 13.82 1.91 -24.34
C PRO A 224 13.54 1.44 -25.78
N PRO A 225 13.08 2.28 -26.72
CA PRO A 225 12.73 1.82 -28.07
C PRO A 225 13.90 1.19 -28.82
N ALA A 226 15.13 1.49 -28.42
CA ALA A 226 16.35 0.88 -28.91
C ALA A 226 16.40 -0.64 -28.68
N SER A 227 15.80 -1.17 -27.60
CA SER A 227 15.79 -2.60 -27.31
C SER A 227 14.98 -3.39 -28.35
N PRO A 228 13.70 -3.06 -28.62
CA PRO A 228 12.97 -3.69 -29.72
C PRO A 228 13.60 -3.47 -31.10
N GLN A 229 14.21 -2.30 -31.36
CA GLN A 229 14.87 -2.00 -32.62
C GLN A 229 16.10 -2.88 -32.87
N THR A 230 16.88 -3.18 -31.82
CA THR A 230 18.15 -3.89 -31.94
C THR A 230 17.98 -5.40 -31.80
N TRP A 231 17.12 -5.83 -30.88
CA TRP A 231 17.02 -7.23 -30.45
C TRP A 231 15.63 -7.84 -30.62
N GLY A 232 14.61 -7.05 -30.98
CA GLY A 232 13.23 -7.54 -31.00
C GLY A 232 12.68 -7.88 -29.61
N GLU A 233 13.30 -7.36 -28.54
CA GLU A 233 12.96 -7.62 -27.14
C GLU A 233 12.42 -6.35 -26.48
N GLN A 234 11.40 -6.47 -25.63
CA GLN A 234 10.86 -5.33 -24.87
C GLN A 234 11.95 -4.74 -23.97
N THR A 235 12.48 -5.55 -23.04
CA THR A 235 13.61 -5.22 -22.17
C THR A 235 14.02 -6.49 -21.44
N ASP A 236 15.30 -6.85 -21.56
CA ASP A 236 15.95 -7.87 -20.75
C ASP A 236 17.32 -7.34 -20.29
N VAL A 237 17.67 -7.56 -19.02
CA VAL A 237 18.88 -7.03 -18.39
C VAL A 237 19.44 -8.04 -17.38
N PRO A 238 20.77 -8.09 -17.16
CA PRO A 238 21.37 -8.97 -16.17
C PRO A 238 20.90 -8.66 -14.74
N GLU A 239 20.91 -9.68 -13.88
CA GLU A 239 20.64 -9.50 -12.44
C GLU A 239 21.64 -8.53 -11.82
N SER A 240 21.25 -7.78 -10.79
CA SER A 240 22.15 -6.79 -10.15
C SER A 240 23.41 -7.39 -9.54
N ALA A 241 23.42 -8.71 -9.28
CA ALA A 241 24.59 -9.42 -8.75
C ALA A 241 25.64 -9.75 -9.83
N ASP A 242 25.28 -9.67 -11.12
CA ASP A 242 26.19 -9.87 -12.25
C ASP A 242 26.88 -8.56 -12.71
N TRP A 243 26.62 -7.45 -12.03
CA TRP A 243 27.26 -6.13 -12.25
C TRP A 243 28.46 -5.95 -11.33
#